data_AF-A0AAU1X5A9-F1
#
_entry.id   AF-A0AAU1X5A9-F1
#
_cell.length_a   1.000
_cell.length_b   1.000
_cell.length_c   1.000
_cell.angle_alpha   90.00
_cell.angle_beta   90.00
_cell.angle_gamma   90.00
#
_symmetry.space_group_name_H-M   'P 1'
#
loop_
_entity.id
_entity.type
_entity.pdbx_description
1 polymer ?
#
loop_
_entity_poly.entity_id
_entity_poly.type
_entity_poly.pdbx_seq_one_letter_code
_entity_poly.pdbx_strand_id
1 'polypeptide(L)'
;MRERQRITARRSELEAPAARLTERLQEVRVEWEELALAELVLNRLAEQAQADAEAVAPVSAKAAGRAVLLIPHRNDAADGDALPCDHRKILAIVREADGPVQARAAGERLGLGLGAPVRGGLEPLRAKMDKPADRGRLQKRPDGRFTARPYPGGAAAPAIVIRQDFPGSRLDACLYRNMISPMARAATTSDVFNAIAEPQRRDILALLRAGERPVTDLARELGMSQPGASKHLRVLREVGLVRVRGAGKQRLYGLDASGLRPVHEWVGGFERFWNESFDRLDTYVQDLKQTQQEE
;
A
#
# COMPACT_ATOMS: atom_id res chain seq x y z
N MET A 1 -23.96 -76.49 -3.48
CA MET A 1 -22.59 -76.00 -3.20
C MET A 1 -22.08 -75.00 -4.24
N ARG A 2 -22.15 -75.31 -5.56
CA ARG A 2 -21.67 -74.43 -6.65
C ARG A 2 -22.31 -73.04 -6.69
N GLU A 3 -23.60 -72.94 -6.37
CA GLU A 3 -24.34 -71.67 -6.42
C GLU A 3 -23.94 -70.70 -5.31
N ARG A 4 -23.70 -71.23 -4.10
CA ARG A 4 -23.08 -70.47 -2.99
C ARG A 4 -21.70 -69.93 -3.38
N GLN A 5 -20.87 -70.75 -4.03
CA GLN A 5 -19.54 -70.32 -4.51
C GLN A 5 -19.62 -69.18 -5.54
N ARG A 6 -20.61 -69.23 -6.44
CA ARG A 6 -20.88 -68.18 -7.42
C ARG A 6 -21.27 -66.85 -6.77
N ILE A 7 -22.13 -66.90 -5.74
CA ILE A 7 -22.56 -65.71 -4.99
C ILE A 7 -21.39 -65.09 -4.23
N THR A 8 -20.54 -65.90 -3.57
CA THR A 8 -19.35 -65.38 -2.87
C THR A 8 -18.34 -64.78 -3.84
N ALA A 9 -18.08 -65.41 -4.98
CA ALA A 9 -17.18 -64.87 -6.00
C ALA A 9 -17.69 -63.52 -6.53
N ARG A 10 -19.01 -63.41 -6.80
CA ARG A 10 -19.60 -62.15 -7.27
C ARG A 10 -19.56 -61.04 -6.22
N ARG A 11 -19.70 -61.38 -4.92
CA ARG A 11 -19.51 -60.42 -3.83
C ARG A 11 -18.09 -59.88 -3.78
N SER A 12 -17.07 -60.75 -3.84
CA SER A 12 -15.67 -60.31 -3.83
C SER A 12 -15.30 -59.45 -5.05
N GLU A 13 -15.88 -59.72 -6.22
CA GLU A 13 -15.68 -58.89 -7.42
C GLU A 13 -16.24 -57.47 -7.26
N LEU A 14 -17.30 -57.30 -6.46
CA LEU A 14 -17.99 -56.02 -6.25
C LEU A 14 -17.40 -55.21 -5.08
N GLU A 15 -16.66 -55.84 -4.17
CA GLU A 15 -16.02 -55.15 -3.03
C GLU A 15 -14.99 -54.11 -3.48
N ALA A 16 -14.14 -54.44 -4.46
CA ALA A 16 -13.10 -53.51 -4.92
C ALA A 16 -13.68 -52.27 -5.65
N PRO A 17 -14.67 -52.39 -6.56
CA PRO A 17 -15.38 -51.22 -7.09
C PRO A 17 -16.11 -50.41 -6.02
N ALA A 18 -16.76 -51.06 -5.04
CA ALA A 18 -17.46 -50.38 -3.97
C ALA A 18 -16.50 -49.58 -3.09
N ALA A 19 -15.34 -50.14 -2.74
CA ALA A 19 -14.30 -49.43 -1.99
C ALA A 19 -13.79 -48.20 -2.75
N ARG A 20 -13.52 -48.32 -4.05
CA ARG A 20 -13.09 -47.19 -4.89
C ARG A 20 -14.13 -46.08 -4.96
N LEU A 21 -15.43 -46.42 -5.02
CA LEU A 21 -16.50 -45.42 -5.01
C LEU A 21 -16.58 -44.69 -3.68
N THR A 22 -16.39 -45.40 -2.56
CA THR A 22 -16.35 -44.79 -1.23
C THR A 22 -15.17 -43.83 -1.08
N GLU A 23 -13.98 -44.23 -1.53
CA GLU A 23 -12.79 -43.37 -1.54
C GLU A 23 -13.03 -42.10 -2.38
N ARG A 24 -13.55 -42.25 -3.60
CA ARG A 24 -13.92 -41.13 -4.47
C ARG A 24 -14.92 -40.18 -3.81
N LEU A 25 -15.91 -40.71 -3.10
CA LEU A 25 -16.90 -39.91 -2.37
C LEU A 25 -16.29 -39.17 -1.18
N GLN A 26 -15.28 -39.77 -0.53
CA GLN A 26 -14.54 -39.08 0.54
C GLN A 26 -13.69 -37.95 -0.02
N GLU A 27 -12.97 -38.15 -1.13
CA GLU A 27 -12.23 -37.08 -1.81
C GLU A 27 -13.13 -35.90 -2.16
N VAL A 28 -14.27 -36.16 -2.82
CA VAL A 28 -15.23 -35.09 -3.16
C VAL A 28 -15.75 -34.39 -1.91
N ARG A 29 -15.97 -35.12 -0.80
CA ARG A 29 -16.46 -34.51 0.43
C ARG A 29 -15.41 -33.59 1.08
N VAL A 30 -14.14 -33.99 1.07
CA VAL A 30 -13.04 -33.13 1.56
C VAL A 30 -12.94 -31.85 0.73
N GLU A 31 -12.97 -31.97 -0.60
CA GLU A 31 -12.96 -30.80 -1.49
C GLU A 31 -14.15 -29.86 -1.23
N TRP A 32 -15.33 -30.40 -0.95
CA TRP A 32 -16.49 -29.60 -0.59
C TRP A 32 -16.30 -28.87 0.75
N GLU A 33 -15.71 -29.52 1.75
CA GLU A 33 -15.40 -28.91 3.04
C GLU A 33 -14.34 -27.80 2.90
N GLU A 34 -13.31 -28.02 2.08
CA GLU A 34 -12.29 -27.00 1.77
C GLU A 34 -12.89 -25.77 1.07
N LEU A 35 -13.76 -26.00 0.09
CA LEU A 35 -14.46 -24.91 -0.61
C LEU A 35 -15.41 -24.14 0.32
N ALA A 36 -16.13 -24.84 1.21
CA ALA A 36 -16.99 -24.20 2.20
C ALA A 36 -16.19 -23.33 3.18
N LEU A 37 -15.00 -23.80 3.61
CA LEU A 37 -14.10 -23.03 4.45
C LEU A 37 -13.57 -21.79 3.71
N ALA A 38 -13.18 -21.95 2.45
CA ALA A 38 -12.71 -20.84 1.62
C ALA A 38 -13.79 -19.77 1.43
N GLU A 39 -15.04 -20.17 1.18
CA GLU A 39 -16.18 -19.25 1.09
C GLU A 39 -16.40 -18.49 2.41
N LEU A 40 -16.32 -19.16 3.55
CA LEU A 40 -16.46 -18.54 4.86
C LEU A 40 -15.35 -17.51 5.14
N VAL A 41 -14.09 -17.82 4.79
CA VAL A 41 -12.97 -16.87 4.90
C VAL A 41 -13.19 -15.65 4.00
N LEU A 42 -13.62 -15.85 2.75
CA LEU A 42 -13.91 -14.76 1.83
C LEU A 42 -15.02 -13.84 2.36
N ASN A 43 -16.09 -14.41 2.91
CA ASN A 43 -17.18 -13.64 3.51
C ASN A 43 -16.71 -12.85 4.74
N ARG A 44 -15.90 -13.46 5.62
CA ARG A 44 -15.30 -12.78 6.78
C ARG A 44 -14.40 -11.61 6.35
N LEU A 45 -13.60 -11.78 5.30
CA LEU A 45 -12.76 -10.71 4.76
C LEU A 45 -13.59 -9.58 4.13
N ALA A 46 -14.69 -9.92 3.45
CA ALA A 46 -15.61 -8.93 2.91
C ALA A 46 -16.31 -8.13 4.01
N GLU A 47 -16.77 -8.79 5.08
CA GLU A 47 -17.31 -8.14 6.28
C GLU A 47 -16.28 -7.21 6.92
N GLN A 48 -15.03 -7.67 7.08
CA GLN A 48 -13.97 -6.85 7.67
C GLN A 48 -13.67 -5.64 6.79
N ALA A 49 -13.58 -5.81 5.48
CA ALA A 49 -13.36 -4.70 4.54
C ALA A 49 -14.53 -3.70 4.57
N GLN A 50 -15.77 -4.17 4.73
CA GLN A 50 -16.95 -3.32 4.87
C GLN A 50 -16.94 -2.58 6.21
N ALA A 51 -16.58 -3.24 7.32
CA ALA A 51 -16.44 -2.61 8.63
C ALA A 51 -15.32 -1.56 8.63
N ASP A 52 -14.19 -1.85 7.99
CA ASP A 52 -13.10 -0.90 7.80
C ASP A 52 -13.54 0.27 6.90
N ALA A 53 -14.35 0.03 5.86
CA ALA A 53 -14.90 1.07 5.00
C ALA A 53 -15.95 1.95 5.70
N GLU A 54 -16.79 1.37 6.56
CA GLU A 54 -17.79 2.10 7.35
C GLU A 54 -17.13 2.89 8.49
N ALA A 55 -16.09 2.36 9.13
CA ALA A 55 -15.24 3.11 10.06
C ALA A 55 -14.52 4.28 9.37
N VAL A 56 -14.29 4.19 8.06
CA VAL A 56 -13.65 5.21 7.21
C VAL A 56 -14.68 5.87 6.27
N ALA A 57 -15.95 6.00 6.68
CA ALA A 57 -16.95 6.68 5.88
C ALA A 57 -16.56 8.17 5.65
N PRO A 58 -16.35 8.63 4.40
CA PRO A 58 -15.96 10.00 4.14
C PRO A 58 -17.17 10.92 4.32
N VAL A 59 -17.07 11.85 5.27
CA VAL A 59 -18.06 12.92 5.44
C VAL A 59 -18.08 13.76 4.16
N SER A 60 -19.19 13.82 3.44
CA SER A 60 -19.30 14.71 2.28
C SER A 60 -19.55 16.15 2.77
N ALA A 61 -18.76 17.12 2.30
CA ALA A 61 -19.01 18.53 2.54
C ALA A 61 -19.40 19.25 1.23
N LYS A 62 -20.18 20.33 1.35
CA LYS A 62 -20.50 21.23 0.23
C LYS A 62 -19.54 22.42 0.27
N ALA A 63 -18.76 22.61 -0.79
CA ALA A 63 -17.97 23.82 -1.02
C ALA A 63 -18.53 24.53 -2.27
N ALA A 64 -18.98 25.77 -2.12
CA ALA A 64 -19.55 26.60 -3.20
C ALA A 64 -20.59 25.86 -4.07
N GLY A 65 -21.52 25.13 -3.44
CA GLY A 65 -22.62 24.44 -4.14
C GLY A 65 -22.26 23.12 -4.83
N ARG A 66 -21.00 22.66 -4.77
CA ARG A 66 -20.58 21.34 -5.27
C ARG A 66 -20.24 20.39 -4.12
N ALA A 67 -20.66 19.14 -4.25
CA ALA A 67 -20.32 18.07 -3.31
C ALA A 67 -18.85 17.67 -3.52
N VAL A 68 -18.07 17.71 -2.44
CA VAL A 68 -16.66 17.31 -2.43
C VAL A 68 -16.46 16.24 -1.36
N LEU A 69 -15.75 15.16 -1.72
CA LEU A 69 -15.35 14.10 -0.80
C LEU A 69 -14.25 14.64 0.12
N LEU A 70 -14.50 14.69 1.44
CA LEU A 70 -13.43 14.90 2.40
C LEU A 70 -12.60 13.62 2.47
N ILE A 71 -11.36 13.70 1.99
CA ILE A 71 -10.33 12.71 2.33
C ILE A 71 -10.05 12.90 3.83
N PRO A 72 -10.25 11.89 4.70
CA PRO A 72 -9.91 12.02 6.11
C PRO A 72 -8.41 12.19 6.23
N HIS A 73 -7.95 13.41 6.42
CA HIS A 73 -6.64 13.62 7.01
C HIS A 73 -6.73 13.13 8.46
N ARG A 74 -5.73 12.34 8.91
CA ARG A 74 -5.58 11.87 10.30
C ARG A 74 -6.06 12.95 11.28
N ASN A 75 -7.02 12.59 12.13
CA ASN A 75 -7.62 13.50 13.09
C ASN A 75 -6.59 13.89 14.16
N ASP A 76 -6.25 15.18 14.23
CA ASP A 76 -5.27 15.72 15.18
C ASP A 76 -5.76 15.68 16.64
N ALA A 77 -7.06 15.48 16.88
CA ALA A 77 -7.57 15.30 18.23
C ALA A 77 -7.04 14.02 18.89
N ALA A 78 -6.78 12.97 18.10
CA ALA A 78 -6.20 11.72 18.59
C ALA A 78 -4.66 11.71 18.55
N ASP A 79 -4.06 12.36 17.53
CA ASP A 79 -2.60 12.42 17.37
C ASP A 79 -1.93 13.43 18.31
N GLY A 80 -2.65 14.45 18.80
CA GLY A 80 -2.12 15.43 19.75
C GLY A 80 -1.54 14.78 21.01
N ASP A 81 -2.22 13.76 21.54
CA ASP A 81 -1.78 13.00 22.71
C ASP A 81 -0.74 11.91 22.41
N ALA A 82 -0.49 11.60 21.14
CA ALA A 82 0.57 10.69 20.72
C ALA A 82 1.93 11.39 20.56
N LEU A 83 1.96 12.73 20.46
CA LEU A 83 3.22 13.48 20.32
C LEU A 83 4.00 13.53 21.66
N PRO A 84 5.35 13.52 21.63
CA PRO A 84 6.12 13.80 22.83
C PRO A 84 5.75 15.17 23.43
N CYS A 85 5.66 15.24 24.77
CA CYS A 85 5.09 16.38 25.51
C CYS A 85 5.69 17.75 25.14
N ASP A 86 7.00 17.80 24.85
CA ASP A 86 7.70 19.00 24.38
C ASP A 86 7.08 19.58 23.10
N HIS A 87 6.71 18.73 22.16
CA HIS A 87 6.16 19.16 20.87
C HIS A 87 4.71 19.65 21.04
N ARG A 88 3.93 19.05 21.95
CA ARG A 88 2.57 19.52 22.28
C ARG A 88 2.58 20.93 22.84
N LYS A 89 3.48 21.21 23.81
CA LYS A 89 3.60 22.53 24.44
C LYS A 89 4.03 23.60 23.42
N ILE A 90 4.98 23.28 22.55
CA ILE A 90 5.41 24.19 21.46
C ILE A 90 4.23 24.52 20.54
N LEU A 91 3.45 23.51 20.13
CA LEU A 91 2.29 23.71 19.25
C LEU A 91 1.19 24.53 19.93
N ALA A 92 0.94 24.31 21.22
CA ALA A 92 -0.04 25.09 22.00
C ALA A 92 0.35 26.58 22.05
N ILE A 93 1.62 26.88 22.37
CA ILE A 93 2.12 28.25 22.46
C ILE A 93 2.07 28.97 21.10
N VAL A 94 2.43 28.29 20.01
CA VAL A 94 2.40 28.88 18.67
C VAL A 94 0.96 29.09 18.18
N ARG A 95 0.01 28.27 18.61
CA ARG A 95 -1.43 28.44 18.32
C ARG A 95 -2.04 29.59 19.12
N GLU A 96 -1.73 29.68 20.42
CA GLU A 96 -2.21 30.75 21.30
C GLU A 96 -1.72 32.14 20.87
N ALA A 97 -0.53 32.21 20.24
CA ALA A 97 0.03 33.47 19.76
C ALA A 97 -0.64 34.04 18.50
N ASP A 98 -1.47 33.26 17.79
CA ASP A 98 -2.23 33.63 16.57
C ASP A 98 -1.46 34.51 15.56
N GLY A 99 -0.16 34.22 15.38
CA GLY A 99 0.77 35.04 14.60
C GLY A 99 2.20 34.47 14.54
N PRO A 100 3.14 35.10 13.80
CA PRO A 100 4.50 34.57 13.61
C PRO A 100 5.35 34.63 14.89
N VAL A 101 5.66 33.47 15.47
CA VAL A 101 6.44 33.35 16.71
C VAL A 101 7.91 33.08 16.41
N GLN A 102 8.81 33.82 17.08
CA GLN A 102 10.24 33.50 17.07
C GLN A 102 10.55 32.37 18.05
N ALA A 103 11.50 31.49 17.70
CA ALA A 103 11.90 30.38 18.56
C ALA A 103 12.26 30.81 20.00
N ARG A 104 12.90 31.98 20.14
CA ARG A 104 13.22 32.57 21.45
C ARG A 104 11.97 32.84 22.31
N ALA A 105 10.96 33.51 21.74
CA ALA A 105 9.73 33.84 22.44
C ALA A 105 8.93 32.59 22.84
N ALA A 106 8.98 31.53 22.02
CA ALA A 106 8.42 30.23 22.38
C ALA A 106 9.19 29.57 23.54
N GLY A 107 10.53 29.66 23.53
CA GLY A 107 11.40 29.13 24.59
C GLY A 107 11.20 29.82 25.95
N GLU A 108 11.06 31.15 25.95
CA GLU A 108 10.79 31.95 27.16
C GLU A 108 9.45 31.55 27.79
N ARG A 109 8.40 31.31 26.98
CA ARG A 109 7.08 30.83 27.46
C ARG A 109 7.09 29.38 27.94
N LEU A 110 8.04 28.56 27.49
CA LEU A 110 8.24 27.18 27.97
C LEU A 110 8.98 27.12 29.31
N GLY A 111 9.40 28.25 29.87
CA GLY A 111 10.21 28.30 31.10
C GLY A 111 11.62 27.74 30.90
N LEU A 112 12.05 27.53 29.65
CA LEU A 112 13.43 27.22 29.34
C LEU A 112 14.20 28.52 29.56
N GLY A 113 14.82 28.66 30.74
CA GLY A 113 15.54 29.85 31.17
C GLY A 113 16.70 30.22 30.24
N LEU A 114 16.38 30.80 29.09
CA LEU A 114 17.31 31.37 28.11
C LEU A 114 17.70 32.78 28.58
N GLY A 115 18.23 32.86 29.81
CA GLY A 115 18.85 34.06 30.33
C GLY A 115 20.18 34.30 29.63
N ALA A 116 20.27 35.37 28.85
CA ALA A 116 21.42 35.87 28.09
C ALA A 116 21.63 35.30 26.66
N PRO A 117 22.20 36.09 25.72
CA PRO A 117 22.16 35.82 24.29
C PRO A 117 23.27 34.85 23.88
N VAL A 118 23.24 33.62 24.40
CA VAL A 118 24.16 32.58 23.92
C VAL A 118 23.51 31.96 22.69
N ARG A 119 24.05 32.30 21.51
CA ARG A 119 23.63 31.78 20.19
C ARG A 119 23.41 30.26 20.19
N GLY A 120 24.16 29.52 21.02
CA GLY A 120 24.09 28.07 21.20
C GLY A 120 22.89 27.52 21.99
N GLY A 121 22.16 28.32 22.78
CA GLY A 121 20.96 27.85 23.50
C GLY A 121 19.70 27.81 22.64
N LEU A 122 19.68 28.60 21.55
CA LEU A 122 18.54 28.72 20.63
C LEU A 122 18.56 27.70 19.49
N GLU A 123 19.73 27.14 19.18
CA GLU A 123 19.91 26.15 18.11
C GLU A 123 19.22 24.80 18.41
N PRO A 124 19.27 24.25 19.64
CA PRO A 124 18.50 23.07 20.02
C PRO A 124 16.99 23.29 19.94
N LEU A 125 16.53 24.49 20.28
CA LEU A 125 15.10 24.83 20.23
C LEU A 125 14.62 25.04 18.80
N ARG A 126 15.41 25.68 17.94
CA ARG A 126 15.14 25.76 16.50
C ARG A 126 15.06 24.36 15.87
N ALA A 127 15.98 23.47 16.21
CA ALA A 127 15.94 22.08 15.75
C ALA A 127 14.67 21.33 16.24
N LYS A 128 14.21 21.61 17.47
CA LYS A 128 12.93 21.08 17.99
C LYS A 128 11.70 21.66 17.27
N MET A 129 11.77 22.90 16.77
CA MET A 129 10.68 23.54 16.01
C MET A 129 10.69 23.19 14.52
N ASP A 130 11.86 22.87 13.95
CA ASP A 130 12.01 22.44 12.56
C ASP A 130 11.38 21.06 12.32
N LYS A 131 11.46 20.11 13.28
CA LYS A 131 10.80 18.80 13.15
C LYS A 131 9.27 18.87 12.94
N PRO A 132 8.50 19.64 13.73
CA PRO A 132 7.09 19.94 13.43
C PRO A 132 6.87 20.67 12.11
N ALA A 133 7.81 21.52 11.69
CA ALA A 133 7.71 22.25 10.43
C ALA A 133 7.87 21.31 9.22
N ASP A 134 8.85 20.41 9.25
CA ASP A 134 9.07 19.39 8.22
C ASP A 134 7.89 18.42 8.11
N ARG A 135 7.24 18.13 9.24
CA ARG A 135 6.01 17.34 9.30
C ARG A 135 4.74 18.12 8.91
N GLY A 136 4.88 19.37 8.47
CA GLY A 136 3.78 20.21 7.98
C GLY A 136 2.83 20.75 9.06
N ARG A 137 3.20 20.65 10.35
CA ARG A 137 2.41 21.15 11.49
C ARG A 137 2.65 22.63 11.77
N LEU A 138 3.88 23.10 11.51
CA LEU A 138 4.26 24.51 11.54
C LEU A 138 4.73 24.95 10.16
N GLN A 139 4.55 26.23 9.83
CA GLN A 139 5.13 26.84 8.65
C GLN A 139 6.30 27.72 9.08
N LYS A 140 7.50 27.37 8.61
CA LYS A 140 8.70 28.20 8.76
C LYS A 140 8.70 29.26 7.67
N ARG A 141 8.68 30.52 8.07
CA ARG A 141 8.77 31.65 7.14
C ARG A 141 10.24 31.91 6.77
N PRO A 142 10.51 32.56 5.63
CA PRO A 142 11.87 32.90 5.21
C PRO A 142 12.63 33.78 6.21
N ASP A 143 11.92 34.50 7.09
CA ASP A 143 12.45 35.34 8.17
C ASP A 143 12.83 34.55 9.44
N GLY A 144 12.68 33.21 9.42
CA GLY A 144 13.00 32.34 10.55
C GLY A 144 11.93 32.30 11.66
N ARG A 145 10.72 32.85 11.42
CA ARG A 145 9.58 32.74 12.33
C ARG A 145 8.70 31.54 12.00
N PHE A 146 7.98 31.04 13.00
CA PHE A 146 7.08 29.90 12.87
C PHE A 146 5.64 30.36 13.04
N THR A 147 4.78 29.97 12.11
CA THR A 147 3.33 30.15 12.22
C THR A 147 2.67 28.79 12.29
N ALA A 148 1.66 28.62 13.14
CA ALA A 148 0.81 27.45 13.06
C ALA A 148 0.09 27.49 11.70
N ARG A 149 0.10 26.37 10.97
CA ARG A 149 -0.69 26.29 9.74
C ARG A 149 -2.17 26.21 10.15
N PRO A 150 -3.03 27.17 9.75
CA PRO A 150 -4.45 27.06 10.07
C PRO A 150 -5.01 25.85 9.33
N TYR A 151 -5.66 24.97 10.09
CA TYR A 151 -6.36 23.83 9.50
C TYR A 151 -7.66 24.36 8.89
N PRO A 152 -7.98 24.06 7.62
CA PRO A 152 -9.29 24.38 7.07
C PRO A 152 -10.31 23.45 7.73
N GLY A 153 -10.92 23.89 8.83
CA GLY A 153 -11.92 23.10 9.55
C GLY A 153 -12.21 23.53 10.99
N GLY A 154 -11.41 24.41 11.60
CA GLY A 154 -11.73 25.02 12.89
C GLY A 154 -12.57 26.28 12.71
N ALA A 155 -13.60 26.46 13.54
CA ALA A 155 -14.66 27.48 13.46
C ALA A 155 -14.21 28.97 13.56
N ALA A 156 -12.93 29.29 13.39
CA ALA A 156 -12.43 30.64 13.28
C ALA A 156 -11.18 30.65 12.40
N ALA A 157 -11.34 30.93 11.11
CA ALA A 157 -10.23 31.34 10.25
C ALA A 157 -10.64 32.63 9.52
N PRO A 158 -9.83 33.71 9.58
CA PRO A 158 -10.10 34.91 8.82
C PRO A 158 -9.89 34.64 7.32
N ALA A 159 -10.78 35.17 6.49
CA ALA A 159 -10.72 35.08 5.04
C ALA A 159 -9.43 35.76 4.51
N ILE A 160 -8.47 34.96 4.04
CA ILE A 160 -7.33 35.47 3.29
C ILE A 160 -7.81 35.75 1.87
N VAL A 161 -8.08 37.02 1.58
CA VAL A 161 -8.29 37.54 0.22
C VAL A 161 -6.93 37.60 -0.47
N ILE A 162 -6.68 36.70 -1.43
CA ILE A 162 -5.54 36.83 -2.34
C ILE A 162 -6.00 37.70 -3.52
N ARG A 163 -5.47 38.93 -3.62
CA ARG A 163 -5.56 39.76 -4.83
C ARG A 163 -4.93 39.00 -6.00
N GLN A 164 -5.71 38.77 -7.05
CA GLN A 164 -5.22 38.30 -8.35
C GLN A 164 -4.83 39.53 -9.18
N ASP A 165 -3.54 39.73 -9.40
CA ASP A 165 -3.04 40.55 -10.51
C ASP A 165 -1.97 39.72 -11.24
N PHE A 166 -2.38 39.04 -12.32
CA PHE A 166 -1.45 38.61 -13.37
C PHE A 166 -2.12 38.83 -14.74
N PRO A 167 -1.61 39.76 -15.56
CA PRO A 167 -2.15 40.01 -16.88
C PRO A 167 -1.60 39.00 -17.89
N GLY A 168 -2.53 38.44 -18.67
CA GLY A 168 -2.41 38.07 -20.07
C GLY A 168 -1.14 37.36 -20.57
N SER A 169 -1.24 36.06 -20.79
CA SER A 169 -0.83 35.50 -22.10
C SER A 169 -1.51 34.17 -22.38
N ARG A 170 -1.92 34.10 -23.63
CA ARG A 170 -2.83 33.17 -24.28
C ARG A 170 -2.02 32.00 -24.83
N LEU A 171 -2.29 30.78 -24.38
CA LEU A 171 -2.05 29.56 -25.16
C LEU A 171 -3.20 28.58 -24.91
N ASP A 172 -4.09 28.54 -25.89
CA ASP A 172 -5.01 27.45 -26.12
C ASP A 172 -4.22 26.20 -26.53
N ALA A 173 -4.31 25.12 -25.76
CA ALA A 173 -4.48 23.75 -26.25
C ALA A 173 -4.52 22.75 -25.07
N CYS A 174 -5.46 21.81 -25.17
CA CYS A 174 -5.59 20.56 -24.42
C CYS A 174 -6.46 20.58 -23.14
N LEU A 175 -7.75 20.33 -23.36
CA LEU A 175 -8.57 19.50 -22.48
C LEU A 175 -7.86 18.16 -22.22
N TYR A 176 -7.27 17.96 -21.04
CA TYR A 176 -7.25 16.63 -20.42
C TYR A 176 -7.08 16.75 -18.91
N ARG A 177 -8.12 16.28 -18.22
CA ARG A 177 -8.18 15.84 -16.83
C ARG A 177 -6.84 15.20 -16.38
N ASN A 178 -6.09 15.91 -15.54
CA ASN A 178 -5.16 15.38 -14.54
C ASN A 178 -4.56 16.54 -13.73
N MET A 179 -5.18 16.88 -12.59
CA MET A 179 -4.55 17.69 -11.55
C MET A 179 -4.25 16.80 -10.35
N ILE A 180 -3.19 16.01 -10.49
CA ILE A 180 -2.31 15.66 -9.38
C ILE A 180 -0.94 16.14 -9.84
N SER A 181 -0.43 17.17 -9.16
CA SER A 181 0.92 17.68 -9.38
C SER A 181 1.93 16.52 -9.23
N PRO A 182 2.96 16.41 -10.09
CA PRO A 182 3.95 15.37 -9.95
C PRO A 182 4.78 15.69 -8.70
N MET A 183 4.56 14.96 -7.61
CA MET A 183 5.72 14.57 -6.82
C MET A 183 6.61 13.81 -7.80
N ALA A 184 7.75 14.40 -8.13
CA ALA A 184 8.85 13.65 -8.70
C ALA A 184 9.16 12.54 -7.69
N ARG A 185 8.58 11.34 -7.91
CA ARG A 185 9.20 10.12 -7.45
C ARG A 185 10.63 10.24 -7.97
N ALA A 186 11.61 10.23 -7.06
CA ALA A 186 13.00 10.10 -7.45
C ALA A 186 13.07 9.05 -8.57
N ALA A 187 13.85 9.35 -9.62
CA ALA A 187 14.01 8.49 -10.77
C ALA A 187 14.77 7.20 -10.39
N THR A 188 14.20 6.39 -9.51
CA THR A 188 14.68 5.09 -9.08
C THR A 188 13.98 4.01 -9.90
N THR A 189 13.64 4.30 -11.16
CA THR A 189 13.18 3.31 -12.14
C THR A 189 14.29 2.30 -12.49
N SER A 190 15.54 2.59 -12.07
CA SER A 190 16.70 1.72 -12.24
C SER A 190 16.79 0.56 -11.22
N ASP A 191 15.91 0.49 -10.23
CA ASP A 191 15.93 -0.58 -9.23
C ASP A 191 14.89 -1.67 -9.57
N VAL A 192 15.28 -2.94 -9.37
CA VAL A 192 14.46 -4.12 -9.62
C VAL A 192 13.20 -4.09 -8.75
N PHE A 193 13.30 -3.68 -7.48
CA PHE A 193 12.15 -3.59 -6.57
C PHE A 193 11.10 -2.60 -7.08
N ASN A 194 11.53 -1.43 -7.56
CA ASN A 194 10.63 -0.44 -8.13
C ASN A 194 10.06 -0.90 -9.49
N ALA A 195 10.84 -1.66 -10.26
CA ALA A 195 10.34 -2.24 -11.50
C ALA A 195 9.23 -3.27 -11.23
N ILE A 196 9.38 -4.19 -10.28
CA ILE A 196 8.33 -5.18 -9.98
C ILE A 196 7.17 -4.62 -9.17
N ALA A 197 7.30 -3.46 -8.54
CA ALA A 197 6.23 -2.85 -7.75
C ALA A 197 4.99 -2.45 -8.58
N GLU A 198 5.14 -2.27 -9.90
CA GLU A 198 4.03 -1.86 -10.76
C GLU A 198 3.29 -3.10 -11.31
N PRO A 199 1.95 -3.15 -11.18
CA PRO A 199 1.16 -4.33 -11.57
C PRO A 199 1.34 -4.76 -13.03
N GLN A 200 1.26 -3.83 -13.98
CA GLN A 200 1.33 -4.17 -15.40
C GLN A 200 2.70 -4.75 -15.79
N ARG A 201 3.78 -4.29 -15.16
CA ARG A 201 5.12 -4.89 -15.32
C ARG A 201 5.17 -6.33 -14.80
N ARG A 202 4.50 -6.66 -13.69
CA ARG A 202 4.43 -8.04 -13.19
C ARG A 202 3.65 -8.94 -14.14
N ASP A 203 2.55 -8.44 -14.70
CA ASP A 203 1.75 -9.20 -15.67
C ASP A 203 2.54 -9.49 -16.95
N ILE A 204 3.32 -8.52 -17.44
CA ILE A 204 4.25 -8.73 -18.56
C ILE A 204 5.27 -9.82 -18.24
N LEU A 205 5.89 -9.79 -17.06
CA LEU A 205 6.86 -10.82 -16.65
C LEU A 205 6.21 -12.21 -16.51
N ALA A 206 4.97 -12.28 -16.02
CA ALA A 206 4.21 -13.52 -15.93
C ALA A 206 3.91 -14.12 -17.31
N LEU A 207 3.54 -13.30 -18.30
CA LEU A 207 3.34 -13.75 -19.68
C LEU A 207 4.65 -14.22 -20.33
N LEU A 208 5.76 -13.51 -20.08
CA LEU A 208 7.08 -13.86 -20.60
C LEU A 208 7.68 -15.11 -19.94
N ARG A 209 7.13 -15.56 -18.79
CA ARG A 209 7.50 -16.84 -18.16
C ARG A 209 7.19 -18.03 -19.08
N ALA A 210 6.15 -17.93 -19.91
CA ALA A 210 5.73 -19.00 -20.82
C ALA A 210 6.55 -19.06 -22.12
N GLY A 211 7.33 -18.02 -22.45
CA GLY A 211 8.14 -17.98 -23.67
C GLY A 211 8.36 -16.57 -24.22
N GLU A 212 9.22 -16.47 -25.24
CA GLU A 212 9.50 -15.19 -25.90
C GLU A 212 8.30 -14.72 -26.74
N ARG A 213 7.92 -13.44 -26.60
CA ARG A 213 6.73 -12.87 -27.27
C ARG A 213 7.02 -11.49 -27.88
N PRO A 214 6.36 -11.12 -28.99
CA PRO A 214 6.45 -9.78 -29.53
C PRO A 214 5.61 -8.78 -28.73
N VAL A 215 5.96 -7.51 -28.81
CA VAL A 215 5.23 -6.42 -28.12
C VAL A 215 3.74 -6.35 -28.49
N THR A 216 3.39 -6.72 -29.72
CA THR A 216 2.00 -6.70 -30.21
C THR A 216 1.12 -7.71 -29.50
N ASP A 217 1.68 -8.87 -29.15
CA ASP A 217 0.92 -9.94 -28.50
C ASP A 217 0.78 -9.65 -27.01
N LEU A 218 1.85 -9.16 -26.37
CA LEU A 218 1.80 -8.67 -24.98
C LEU A 218 0.79 -7.54 -24.80
N ALA A 219 0.76 -6.58 -25.73
CA ALA A 219 -0.20 -5.47 -25.69
C ALA A 219 -1.65 -5.97 -25.84
N ARG A 220 -1.88 -6.96 -26.71
CA ARG A 220 -3.20 -7.55 -26.96
C ARG A 220 -3.71 -8.33 -25.76
N GLU A 221 -2.88 -9.21 -25.19
CA GLU A 221 -3.26 -10.07 -24.06
C GLU A 221 -3.56 -9.25 -22.79
N LEU A 222 -2.82 -8.16 -22.56
CA LEU A 222 -3.02 -7.29 -21.41
C LEU A 222 -4.01 -6.13 -21.65
N GLY A 223 -4.63 -6.07 -22.83
CA GLY A 223 -5.60 -5.01 -23.18
C GLY A 223 -5.01 -3.59 -23.13
N MET A 224 -3.70 -3.44 -23.34
CA MET A 224 -3.00 -2.16 -23.24
C MET A 224 -2.57 -1.61 -24.59
N SER A 225 -2.32 -0.30 -24.66
CA SER A 225 -1.77 0.32 -25.86
C SER A 225 -0.33 -0.12 -26.13
N GLN A 226 0.03 -0.28 -27.41
CA GLN A 226 1.40 -0.64 -27.81
C GLN A 226 2.48 0.36 -27.31
N PRO A 227 2.25 1.68 -27.29
CA PRO A 227 3.19 2.63 -26.68
C PRO A 227 3.34 2.42 -25.16
N GLY A 228 2.25 2.06 -24.47
CA GLY A 228 2.27 1.68 -23.05
C GLY A 228 3.15 0.46 -22.83
N ALA A 229 2.86 -0.64 -23.52
CA ALA A 229 3.65 -1.87 -23.45
C ALA A 229 5.15 -1.61 -23.71
N SER A 230 5.46 -0.80 -24.73
CA SER A 230 6.85 -0.43 -25.07
C SER A 230 7.55 0.34 -23.95
N LYS A 231 6.83 1.20 -23.22
CA LYS A 231 7.37 1.93 -22.06
C LYS A 231 7.68 0.98 -20.91
N HIS A 232 6.77 0.06 -20.58
CA HIS A 232 7.00 -0.93 -19.51
C HIS A 232 8.17 -1.86 -19.88
N LEU A 233 8.24 -2.33 -21.12
CA LEU A 233 9.35 -3.17 -21.62
C LEU A 233 10.69 -2.44 -21.63
N ARG A 234 10.70 -1.14 -21.89
CA ARG A 234 11.93 -0.33 -21.80
C ARG A 234 12.48 -0.33 -20.37
N VAL A 235 11.62 -0.06 -19.38
CA VAL A 235 12.01 -0.07 -17.96
C VAL A 235 12.51 -1.46 -17.56
N LEU A 236 11.77 -2.52 -17.91
CA LEU A 236 12.14 -3.90 -17.60
C LEU A 236 13.47 -4.32 -18.22
N ARG A 237 13.79 -3.79 -19.40
CA ARG A 237 15.11 -3.98 -20.03
C ARG A 237 16.21 -3.22 -19.30
N GLU A 238 15.95 -1.98 -18.89
CA GLU A 238 16.92 -1.14 -18.16
C GLU A 238 17.33 -1.77 -16.83
N VAL A 239 16.41 -2.45 -16.14
CA VAL A 239 16.70 -3.19 -14.90
C VAL A 239 17.20 -4.64 -15.10
N GLY A 240 17.35 -5.10 -16.35
CA GLY A 240 17.85 -6.44 -16.64
C GLY A 240 16.87 -7.59 -16.36
N LEU A 241 15.56 -7.31 -16.30
CA LEU A 241 14.52 -8.34 -16.12
C LEU A 241 14.05 -8.94 -17.45
N VAL A 242 14.30 -8.26 -18.57
CA VAL A 242 13.85 -8.67 -19.90
C VAL A 242 14.98 -8.51 -20.91
N ARG A 243 15.18 -9.56 -21.71
CA ARG A 243 16.08 -9.57 -22.86
C ARG A 243 15.32 -9.33 -24.16
N VAL A 244 15.98 -8.72 -25.14
CA VAL A 244 15.40 -8.49 -26.48
C VAL A 244 16.21 -9.22 -27.54
N ARG A 245 15.51 -9.89 -28.45
CA ARG A 245 16.08 -10.58 -29.61
C ARG A 245 15.40 -10.09 -30.88
N GLY A 246 16.18 -9.77 -31.90
CA GLY A 246 15.64 -9.46 -33.23
C GLY A 246 15.24 -10.76 -33.94
N ALA A 247 13.99 -10.86 -34.40
CA ALA A 247 13.49 -11.95 -35.23
C ALA A 247 12.90 -11.35 -36.51
N GLY A 248 13.77 -11.10 -37.49
CA GLY A 248 13.38 -10.44 -38.74
C GLY A 248 12.85 -9.03 -38.51
N LYS A 249 11.60 -8.77 -38.88
CA LYS A 249 10.93 -7.46 -38.72
C LYS A 249 10.38 -7.21 -37.32
N GLN A 250 10.33 -8.23 -36.46
CA GLN A 250 9.76 -8.14 -35.11
C GLN A 250 10.84 -8.25 -34.04
N ARG A 251 10.59 -7.62 -32.90
CA ARG A 251 11.41 -7.75 -31.70
C ARG A 251 10.69 -8.68 -30.73
N LEU A 252 11.36 -9.78 -30.38
CA LEU A 252 10.90 -10.72 -29.38
C LEU A 252 11.51 -10.35 -28.04
N TYR A 253 10.66 -10.32 -27.02
CA TYR A 253 11.04 -10.06 -25.63
C TYR A 253 10.99 -11.39 -24.89
N GLY A 254 11.99 -11.65 -24.05
CA GLY A 254 12.07 -12.84 -23.20
C GLY A 254 12.38 -12.47 -21.77
N LEU A 255 11.94 -13.30 -20.83
CA LEU A 255 12.27 -13.13 -19.42
C LEU A 255 13.75 -13.43 -19.18
N ASP A 256 14.42 -12.56 -18.42
CA ASP A 256 15.75 -12.83 -17.87
C ASP A 256 15.64 -13.01 -16.35
N ALA A 257 15.61 -14.27 -15.92
CA ALA A 257 15.46 -14.62 -14.51
C ALA A 257 16.65 -14.18 -13.65
N SER A 258 17.82 -13.91 -14.24
CA SER A 258 19.01 -13.49 -13.48
C SER A 258 18.79 -12.15 -12.77
N GLY A 259 18.01 -11.24 -13.37
CA GLY A 259 17.66 -9.96 -12.77
C GLY A 259 16.74 -10.07 -11.54
N LEU A 260 16.06 -11.21 -11.34
CA LEU A 260 15.20 -11.45 -10.18
C LEU A 260 15.95 -12.04 -8.98
N ARG A 261 17.21 -12.47 -9.15
CA ARG A 261 17.99 -13.10 -8.08
C ARG A 261 18.11 -12.23 -6.81
N PRO A 262 18.40 -10.92 -6.88
CA PRO A 262 18.47 -10.09 -5.67
C PRO A 262 17.16 -10.02 -4.90
N VAL A 263 16.03 -10.06 -5.60
CA VAL A 263 14.69 -10.09 -4.99
C VAL A 263 14.45 -11.43 -4.32
N HIS A 264 14.80 -12.53 -4.99
CA HIS A 264 14.65 -13.87 -4.43
C HIS A 264 15.49 -14.06 -3.16
N GLU A 265 16.76 -13.64 -3.18
CA GLU A 265 17.65 -13.70 -2.00
C GLU A 265 17.11 -12.85 -0.83
N TRP A 266 16.61 -11.64 -1.14
CA TRP A 266 16.01 -10.77 -0.13
C TRP A 266 14.73 -11.35 0.46
N VAL A 267 13.81 -11.87 -0.37
CA VAL A 267 12.57 -12.53 0.09
C VAL A 267 12.86 -13.80 0.87
N GLY A 268 13.85 -14.60 0.44
CA GLY A 268 14.28 -15.81 1.14
C GLY A 268 14.69 -15.55 2.60
N GLY A 269 15.23 -14.37 2.89
CA GLY A 269 15.53 -13.93 4.26
C GLY A 269 14.29 -13.84 5.17
N PHE A 270 13.11 -13.63 4.59
CA PHE A 270 11.85 -13.53 5.32
C PHE A 270 11.14 -14.87 5.49
N GLU A 271 11.48 -15.92 4.73
CA GLU A 271 10.80 -17.23 4.79
C GLU A 271 10.73 -17.79 6.22
N ARG A 272 11.79 -17.59 7.02
CA ARG A 272 11.82 -18.00 8.43
C ARG A 272 10.71 -17.38 9.28
N PHE A 273 10.38 -16.11 9.07
CA PHE A 273 9.31 -15.45 9.83
C PHE A 273 7.92 -16.00 9.47
N TRP A 274 7.73 -16.43 8.22
CA TRP A 274 6.47 -16.98 7.75
C TRP A 274 6.30 -18.40 8.30
N ASN A 275 7.36 -19.23 8.21
CA ASN A 275 7.35 -20.58 8.77
C ASN A 275 7.11 -20.55 10.29
N GLU A 276 7.79 -19.68 11.05
CA GLU A 276 7.53 -19.54 12.50
C GLU A 276 6.11 -19.05 12.83
N SER A 277 5.45 -18.34 11.93
CA SER A 277 4.06 -17.91 12.10
C SER A 277 3.09 -19.05 11.77
N PHE A 278 3.39 -19.83 10.74
CA PHE A 278 2.62 -21.03 10.36
C PHE A 278 2.77 -22.15 11.39
N ASP A 279 3.97 -22.41 11.91
CA ASP A 279 4.23 -23.41 12.95
C ASP A 279 3.45 -23.11 14.24
N ARG A 280 3.34 -21.83 14.59
CA ARG A 280 2.51 -21.37 15.73
C ARG A 280 1.02 -21.57 15.47
N LEU A 281 0.56 -21.28 14.26
CA LEU A 281 -0.83 -21.53 13.87
C LEU A 281 -1.14 -23.03 13.90
N ASP A 282 -0.22 -23.86 13.40
CA ASP A 282 -0.37 -25.31 13.38
C ASP A 282 -0.43 -25.87 14.81
N THR A 283 0.43 -25.38 15.71
CA THR A 283 0.39 -25.72 17.13
C THR A 283 -0.96 -25.39 17.77
N TYR A 284 -1.52 -24.21 17.47
CA TYR A 284 -2.84 -23.79 17.98
C TYR A 284 -3.98 -24.64 17.42
N VAL A 285 -3.92 -25.01 16.13
CA VAL A 285 -4.91 -25.89 15.50
C VAL A 285 -4.84 -27.30 16.10
N GLN A 286 -3.65 -27.82 16.42
CA GLN A 286 -3.51 -29.11 17.08
C GLN A 286 -4.08 -29.10 18.50
N ASP A 287 -3.85 -28.03 19.27
CA ASP A 287 -4.38 -27.86 20.63
C ASP A 287 -5.93 -27.84 20.66
N LEU A 288 -6.55 -27.16 19.70
CA LEU A 288 -8.00 -27.16 19.52
C LEU A 288 -8.54 -28.55 19.13
N LYS A 289 -7.83 -29.29 18.27
CA LYS A 289 -8.21 -30.66 17.90
C LYS A 289 -8.10 -31.63 19.07
N GLN A 290 -7.10 -31.46 19.93
CA GLN A 290 -6.95 -32.27 21.15
C GLN A 290 -8.06 -31.99 22.16
N THR A 291 -8.40 -30.72 22.37
CA THR A 291 -9.48 -30.31 23.28
C THR A 291 -10.84 -30.89 22.84
N GLN A 292 -11.12 -30.98 21.53
CA GLN A 292 -12.36 -31.59 21.02
C GLN A 292 -12.37 -33.13 21.00
N GLN A 293 -11.23 -33.79 21.21
CA GLN A 293 -11.16 -35.25 21.33
C GLN A 293 -11.26 -35.73 22.78
N GLU A 294 -11.06 -34.84 23.75
CA GLU A 294 -11.16 -35.12 25.18
C GLU A 294 -12.55 -34.82 25.78
N GLU A 295 -13.43 -34.11 25.03
CA GLU A 295 -14.88 -33.95 25.31
C GLU A 295 -15.72 -35.04 24.63
#